data_AF-A0AAE4MEJ0-F1
#
_entry.id   AF-A0AAE4MEJ0-F1
#
_cell.length_a   1.000
_cell.length_b   1.000
_cell.length_c   1.000
_cell.angle_alpha   90.00
_cell.angle_beta   90.00
_cell.angle_gamma   90.00
#
_symmetry.space_group_name_H-M   'P 1'
#
loop_
_entity.id
_entity.type
_entity.pdbx_description
1 polymer ?
#
loop_
_entity_poly.entity_id
_entity_poly.type
_entity_poly.pdbx_seq_one_letter_code
_entity_poly.pdbx_strand_id
1 'polypeptide(L)'
;MQYRILLLLTLVLAAFMAAPASAIVADSLTITVFENGDANADVTYTLSWLEKLGVLTKVGDPAIYIRKACNDYGGTATLIHSDMSGASLHLRGFAAVDNTTYTTPTIDFTEAERILQNYPIISKILDVDLSPTITEIRFPDGAVLTYDDQLLIPSAVHTI
;
A
#
# COMPACT_ATOMS: atom_id res chain seq x y z
N MET A 1 15.40 -49.71 1.93
CA MET A 1 14.88 -48.82 0.87
C MET A 1 13.67 -47.99 1.34
N GLN A 2 12.71 -48.57 2.07
CA GLN A 2 11.48 -47.90 2.55
C GLN A 2 11.72 -46.66 3.44
N TYR A 3 12.67 -46.70 4.38
CA TYR A 3 12.95 -45.57 5.27
C TYR A 3 13.50 -44.33 4.55
N ARG A 4 14.24 -44.50 3.45
CA ARG A 4 14.75 -43.38 2.65
C ARG A 4 13.62 -42.65 1.91
N ILE A 5 12.63 -43.41 1.43
CA ILE A 5 11.44 -42.86 0.78
C ILE A 5 10.57 -42.12 1.81
N LEU A 6 10.42 -42.67 3.02
CA LEU A 6 9.66 -42.03 4.10
C LEU A 6 10.30 -40.71 4.55
N LEU A 7 11.64 -40.68 4.68
CA LEU A 7 12.41 -39.48 5.03
C LEU A 7 12.31 -38.39 3.96
N LEU A 8 12.39 -38.78 2.67
CA LEU A 8 12.20 -37.87 1.55
C LEU A 8 10.77 -37.30 1.52
N LEU A 9 9.75 -38.13 1.78
CA LEU A 9 8.35 -37.69 1.87
C LEU A 9 8.12 -36.70 3.01
N THR A 10 8.69 -36.94 4.20
CA THR A 10 8.59 -36.01 5.33
C THR A 10 9.35 -34.70 5.06
N LEU A 11 10.49 -34.74 4.39
CA LEU A 11 11.25 -33.54 4.03
C LEU A 11 10.50 -32.69 3.00
N VAL A 12 9.86 -33.34 2.01
CA VAL A 12 9.01 -32.67 1.03
C VAL A 12 7.77 -32.07 1.67
N LEU A 13 7.12 -32.77 2.63
CA LEU A 13 5.99 -32.22 3.38
C LEU A 13 6.39 -31.01 4.25
N ALA A 14 7.54 -31.08 4.93
CA ALA A 14 8.05 -29.98 5.73
C ALA A 14 8.44 -28.76 4.86
N ALA A 15 9.01 -29.00 3.68
CA ALA A 15 9.28 -27.94 2.70
C ALA A 15 8.00 -27.31 2.15
N PHE A 16 6.91 -28.07 2.02
CA PHE A 16 5.60 -27.56 1.60
C PHE A 16 4.93 -26.71 2.68
N MET A 17 5.21 -26.98 3.96
CA MET A 17 4.72 -26.18 5.09
C MET A 17 5.56 -24.92 5.35
N ALA A 18 6.77 -24.82 4.77
CA ALA A 18 7.62 -23.65 4.84
C ALA A 18 7.42 -22.69 3.65
N ALA A 19 6.46 -22.98 2.75
CA ALA A 19 6.10 -22.03 1.70
C ALA A 19 5.60 -20.74 2.36
N PRO A 20 6.12 -19.57 1.98
CA PRO A 20 5.67 -18.30 2.56
C PRO A 20 4.17 -18.17 2.34
N ALA A 21 3.47 -17.71 3.39
CA ALA A 21 2.07 -17.39 3.28
C ALA A 21 1.88 -16.42 2.10
N SER A 22 0.89 -16.74 1.28
CA SER A 22 0.53 -15.97 0.10
C SER A 22 -0.04 -14.63 0.54
N ALA A 23 0.76 -13.56 0.46
CA ALA A 23 0.35 -12.22 0.89
C ALA A 23 0.63 -11.13 -0.17
N ILE A 24 -0.27 -10.16 -0.27
CA ILE A 24 0.03 -8.83 -0.82
C ILE A 24 0.50 -8.00 0.36
N VAL A 25 1.67 -7.39 0.24
CA VAL A 25 2.27 -6.56 1.30
C VAL A 25 2.56 -5.19 0.71
N ALA A 26 2.01 -4.14 1.32
CA ALA A 26 2.44 -2.77 1.04
C ALA A 26 3.81 -2.54 1.72
N ASP A 27 4.85 -2.31 0.94
CA ASP A 27 6.20 -2.16 1.48
C ASP A 27 6.44 -0.73 1.95
N SER A 28 6.07 0.26 1.14
CA SER A 28 6.25 1.66 1.50
C SER A 28 5.25 2.58 0.83
N LEU A 29 4.93 3.67 1.52
CA LEU A 29 4.17 4.80 0.99
C LEU A 29 4.94 6.09 1.27
N THR A 30 5.44 6.76 0.23
CA THR A 30 6.08 8.07 0.35
C THR A 30 5.17 9.13 -0.25
N ILE A 31 4.84 10.14 0.53
CA ILE A 31 4.06 11.30 0.10
C ILE A 31 4.96 12.53 0.20
N THR A 32 5.28 13.14 -0.94
CA THR A 32 6.07 14.37 -1.01
C THR A 32 5.13 15.55 -1.26
N VAL A 33 4.96 16.41 -0.26
CA VAL A 33 4.12 17.61 -0.31
C VAL A 33 4.93 18.78 -0.88
N PHE A 34 4.35 19.49 -1.84
CA PHE A 34 4.90 20.68 -2.48
C PHE A 34 4.40 21.97 -1.81
N GLU A 35 5.08 23.09 -2.06
CA GLU A 35 4.76 24.40 -1.47
C GLU A 35 3.33 24.87 -1.73
N ASN A 36 2.73 24.45 -2.85
CA ASN A 36 1.37 24.82 -3.22
C ASN A 36 0.29 23.90 -2.62
N GLY A 37 0.68 22.91 -1.81
CA GLY A 37 -0.23 21.92 -1.22
C GLY A 37 -0.54 20.73 -2.12
N ASP A 38 0.00 20.68 -3.34
CA ASP A 38 -0.03 19.46 -4.13
C ASP A 38 0.95 18.43 -3.54
N ALA A 39 0.81 17.16 -3.93
CA ALA A 39 1.74 16.13 -3.51
C ALA A 39 1.98 15.09 -4.61
N ASN A 40 3.10 14.39 -4.53
CA ASN A 40 3.29 13.11 -5.21
C ASN A 40 3.24 11.99 -4.19
N ALA A 41 2.50 10.93 -4.49
CA ALA A 41 2.43 9.73 -3.67
C ALA A 41 3.00 8.55 -4.46
N ASP A 42 4.01 7.91 -3.88
CA ASP A 42 4.68 6.74 -4.42
C ASP A 42 4.45 5.58 -3.46
N VAL A 43 3.82 4.52 -3.94
CA VAL A 43 3.57 3.29 -3.19
C VAL A 43 4.33 2.14 -3.82
N THR A 44 5.03 1.35 -3.00
CA THR A 44 5.69 0.11 -3.42
C THR A 44 5.06 -1.07 -2.70
N TYR A 45 4.96 -2.20 -3.39
CA TYR A 45 4.38 -3.41 -2.82
C TYR A 45 5.02 -4.66 -3.39
N THR A 46 5.07 -5.70 -2.56
CA THR A 46 5.62 -7.00 -2.92
C THR A 46 4.49 -7.98 -3.19
N LEU A 47 4.53 -8.58 -4.38
CA LEU A 47 3.61 -9.63 -4.80
C LEU A 47 4.31 -10.98 -4.63
N SER A 48 4.07 -11.65 -3.50
CA SER A 48 4.83 -12.86 -3.10
C SER A 48 4.78 -14.05 -4.09
N TRP A 49 3.79 -14.15 -4.98
CA TRP A 49 3.73 -15.18 -6.06
C TRP A 49 2.63 -14.96 -7.13
N LEU A 50 1.87 -13.85 -7.07
CA LEU A 50 0.68 -13.64 -7.89
C LEU A 50 0.96 -13.29 -9.36
N GLU A 51 2.23 -13.14 -9.75
CA GLU A 51 2.66 -12.83 -11.13
C GLU A 51 2.13 -13.82 -12.18
N LYS A 52 1.69 -15.02 -11.77
CA LYS A 52 1.21 -16.06 -12.69
C LYS A 52 -0.29 -16.07 -13.00
N LEU A 53 -1.14 -15.35 -12.27
CA LEU A 53 -2.60 -15.51 -12.40
C LEU A 53 -3.35 -14.30 -13.01
N GLY A 54 -2.69 -13.17 -13.27
CA GLY A 54 -3.31 -12.01 -13.94
C GLY A 54 -4.41 -11.28 -13.15
N VAL A 55 -4.65 -11.67 -11.89
CA VAL A 55 -5.77 -11.20 -11.04
C VAL A 55 -5.55 -9.78 -10.49
N LEU A 56 -4.30 -9.32 -10.38
CA LEU A 56 -4.00 -7.97 -9.87
C LEU A 56 -4.52 -6.83 -10.78
N THR A 57 -4.83 -7.13 -12.04
CA THR A 57 -5.04 -6.12 -13.09
C THR A 57 -6.34 -5.30 -12.98
N LYS A 58 -7.25 -5.57 -12.04
CA LYS A 58 -8.54 -4.84 -11.98
C LYS A 58 -9.06 -4.41 -10.60
N VAL A 59 -8.65 -5.02 -9.50
CA VAL A 59 -9.30 -4.81 -8.18
C VAL A 59 -8.30 -4.43 -7.09
N GLY A 60 -7.03 -4.80 -7.22
CA GLY A 60 -6.01 -4.69 -6.16
C GLY A 60 -5.06 -3.51 -6.27
N ASP A 61 -5.28 -2.55 -7.18
CA ASP A 61 -4.37 -1.41 -7.33
C ASP A 61 -4.52 -0.43 -6.15
N PRO A 62 -3.50 -0.31 -5.27
CA PRO A 62 -3.56 0.58 -4.09
C PRO A 62 -3.75 2.06 -4.48
N ALA A 63 -3.37 2.43 -5.71
CA ALA A 63 -3.53 3.79 -6.23
C ALA A 63 -5.00 4.27 -6.23
N ILE A 64 -5.96 3.34 -6.33
CA ILE A 64 -7.40 3.67 -6.29
C ILE A 64 -7.77 4.32 -4.96
N TYR A 65 -7.21 3.84 -3.85
CA TYR A 65 -7.57 4.28 -2.49
C TYR A 65 -6.87 5.57 -2.10
N ILE A 66 -5.61 5.74 -2.51
CA ILE A 66 -4.90 7.01 -2.40
C ILE A 66 -5.66 8.10 -3.19
N ARG A 67 -6.12 7.76 -4.41
CA ARG A 67 -6.96 8.64 -5.21
C ARG A 67 -8.30 8.96 -4.54
N LYS A 68 -8.95 7.98 -3.93
CA LYS A 68 -10.20 8.19 -3.19
C LYS A 68 -9.99 9.14 -2.02
N ALA A 69 -8.98 8.92 -1.18
CA ALA A 69 -8.67 9.79 -0.04
C ALA A 69 -8.41 11.24 -0.46
N CYS A 70 -7.62 11.45 -1.53
CA CYS A 70 -7.38 12.78 -2.09
C CYS A 70 -8.67 13.45 -2.60
N ASN A 71 -9.54 12.71 -3.29
CA ASN A 71 -10.78 13.26 -3.85
C ASN A 71 -11.80 13.59 -2.75
N ASP A 72 -11.92 12.73 -1.73
CA ASP A 72 -12.83 12.94 -0.59
C ASP A 72 -12.42 14.17 0.24
N TYR A 73 -11.13 14.50 0.25
CA TYR A 73 -10.60 15.71 0.88
C TYR A 73 -10.78 16.98 0.03
N GLY A 74 -11.37 16.88 -1.16
CA GLY A 74 -11.62 18.00 -2.07
C GLY A 74 -10.50 18.26 -3.08
N GLY A 75 -9.46 17.43 -3.10
CA GLY A 75 -8.40 17.44 -4.10
C GLY A 75 -8.74 16.63 -5.35
N THR A 76 -7.76 16.45 -6.23
CA THR A 76 -7.88 15.56 -7.40
C THR A 76 -6.62 14.74 -7.59
N ALA A 77 -6.76 13.42 -7.65
CA ALA A 77 -5.63 12.54 -7.91
C ALA A 77 -5.58 12.05 -9.37
N THR A 78 -4.39 12.11 -9.95
CA THR A 78 -4.07 11.61 -11.29
C THR A 78 -3.02 10.52 -11.18
N LEU A 79 -3.31 9.34 -11.75
CA LEU A 79 -2.34 8.26 -11.83
C LEU A 79 -1.24 8.64 -12.84
N ILE A 80 0.02 8.63 -12.41
CA ILE A 80 1.17 8.87 -13.29
C ILE A 80 1.61 7.55 -13.91
N HIS A 81 1.81 6.53 -13.07
CA HIS A 81 2.28 5.20 -13.46
C HIS A 81 1.82 4.15 -12.47
N SER A 82 1.62 2.92 -12.94
CA SER A 82 1.32 1.75 -12.12
C SER A 82 1.88 0.50 -12.81
N ASP A 83 2.60 -0.33 -12.08
CA ASP A 83 3.05 -1.63 -12.57
C ASP A 83 2.87 -2.70 -11.50
N MET A 84 3.64 -3.80 -11.56
CA MET A 84 3.51 -4.93 -10.63
C MET A 84 4.27 -4.72 -9.31
N SER A 85 5.05 -3.64 -9.20
CA SER A 85 5.89 -3.34 -8.04
C SER A 85 5.47 -2.07 -7.29
N GLY A 86 4.60 -1.27 -7.89
CA GLY A 86 4.20 0.00 -7.30
C GLY A 86 3.27 0.84 -8.17
N ALA A 87 2.91 2.00 -7.62
CA ALA A 87 2.19 3.04 -8.34
C ALA A 87 2.63 4.43 -7.87
N SER A 88 2.54 5.40 -8.79
CA SER A 88 2.84 6.80 -8.54
C SER A 88 1.64 7.65 -8.92
N LEU A 89 1.24 8.55 -8.03
CA LEU A 89 0.12 9.46 -8.23
C LEU A 89 0.57 10.91 -8.03
N HIS A 90 -0.01 11.79 -8.84
CA HIS A 90 -0.02 13.22 -8.58
C HIS A 90 -1.33 13.60 -7.88
N LEU A 91 -1.23 14.19 -6.69
CA LEU A 91 -2.34 14.54 -5.82
C LEU A 91 -2.45 16.07 -5.74
N ARG A 92 -3.35 16.65 -6.53
CA ARG A 92 -3.58 18.10 -6.51
C ARG A 92 -4.44 18.48 -5.31
N GLY A 93 -4.02 19.50 -4.56
CA GLY A 93 -4.70 19.95 -3.35
C GLY A 93 -4.73 18.90 -2.24
N PHE A 94 -3.67 18.08 -2.14
CA PHE A 94 -3.57 17.06 -1.11
C PHE A 94 -3.45 17.68 0.28
N ALA A 95 -2.63 18.70 0.45
CA ALA A 95 -2.51 19.45 1.69
C ALA A 95 -3.25 20.79 1.58
N ALA A 96 -4.04 21.11 2.60
CA ALA A 96 -4.56 22.46 2.77
C ALA A 96 -3.43 23.35 3.31
N VAL A 97 -3.14 24.45 2.61
CA VAL A 97 -2.08 25.39 2.97
C VAL A 97 -2.71 26.67 3.49
N ASP A 98 -2.45 26.99 4.76
CA ASP A 98 -2.80 28.27 5.38
C ASP A 98 -1.52 28.96 5.85
N ASN A 99 -1.08 29.95 5.08
CA ASN A 99 0.20 30.64 5.23
C ASN A 99 1.39 29.67 5.22
N THR A 100 1.93 29.28 6.38
CA THR A 100 3.03 28.30 6.52
C THR A 100 2.58 27.00 7.17
N THR A 101 1.28 26.83 7.42
CA THR A 101 0.71 25.63 8.02
C THR A 101 0.11 24.73 6.94
N TYR A 102 0.55 23.48 6.92
CA TYR A 102 0.14 22.43 6.00
C TYR A 102 -0.71 21.42 6.76
N THR A 103 -1.89 21.11 6.25
CA THR A 103 -2.80 20.10 6.82
C THR A 103 -3.12 19.02 5.80
N THR A 104 -2.67 17.79 6.06
CA THR A 104 -2.91 16.62 5.18
C THR A 104 -4.18 15.87 5.58
N PRO A 105 -4.83 15.16 4.65
CA PRO A 105 -5.97 14.29 4.95
C PRO A 105 -5.56 13.08 5.77
N THR A 106 -6.58 12.43 6.33
CA THR A 106 -6.47 11.04 6.76
C THR A 106 -6.53 10.13 5.53
N ILE A 107 -5.67 9.12 5.47
CA ILE A 107 -5.71 8.06 4.47
C ILE A 107 -6.11 6.77 5.17
N ASP A 108 -7.19 6.16 4.70
CA ASP A 108 -7.74 4.93 5.30
C ASP A 108 -7.71 3.78 4.30
N PHE A 109 -6.82 2.82 4.54
CA PHE A 109 -6.69 1.58 3.78
C PHE A 109 -7.60 0.46 4.30
N THR A 110 -8.31 0.65 5.42
CA THR A 110 -9.19 -0.38 6.01
C THR A 110 -10.28 -0.81 5.04
N GLU A 111 -10.90 0.16 4.35
CA GLU A 111 -11.94 -0.15 3.36
C GLU A 111 -11.36 -0.90 2.15
N ALA A 112 -10.12 -0.60 1.78
CA ALA A 112 -9.41 -1.27 0.70
C ALA A 112 -9.18 -2.75 1.00
N GLU A 113 -8.64 -3.01 2.19
CA GLU A 113 -8.37 -4.34 2.68
C GLU A 113 -9.67 -5.13 2.82
N ARG A 114 -10.71 -4.52 3.40
CA ARG A 114 -12.05 -5.13 3.53
C ARG A 114 -12.65 -5.48 2.17
N ILE A 115 -12.54 -4.62 1.17
CA ILE A 115 -13.05 -4.91 -0.18
C ILE A 115 -12.31 -6.11 -0.76
N LEU A 116 -10.99 -6.14 -0.69
CA LEU A 116 -10.18 -7.25 -1.21
C LEU A 116 -10.46 -8.57 -0.50
N GLN A 117 -10.61 -8.55 0.83
CA GLN A 117 -11.02 -9.70 1.64
C GLN A 117 -12.45 -10.16 1.33
N ASN A 118 -13.33 -9.32 0.79
CA ASN A 118 -14.68 -9.74 0.41
C ASN A 118 -14.76 -10.38 -0.99
N TYR A 119 -13.67 -10.37 -1.77
CA TYR A 119 -13.63 -11.10 -3.03
C TYR A 119 -13.45 -12.60 -2.77
N PRO A 120 -14.38 -13.45 -3.25
CA PRO A 120 -14.44 -14.88 -2.89
C PRO A 120 -13.26 -15.72 -3.42
N ILE A 121 -12.52 -15.21 -4.40
CA ILE A 121 -11.30 -15.84 -4.92
C ILE A 121 -10.08 -15.39 -4.11
N ILE A 122 -10.04 -14.13 -3.67
CA ILE A 122 -8.90 -13.54 -2.97
C ILE A 122 -8.85 -14.06 -1.53
N SER A 123 -9.95 -13.96 -0.78
CA SER A 123 -10.04 -14.40 0.63
C SER A 123 -9.79 -15.88 0.91
N LYS A 124 -9.92 -16.74 -0.11
CA LYS A 124 -9.67 -18.18 0.03
C LYS A 124 -8.22 -18.57 -0.22
N ILE A 125 -7.44 -17.66 -0.80
CA ILE A 125 -6.13 -17.96 -1.39
C ILE A 125 -5.05 -17.03 -0.83
N LEU A 126 -5.43 -15.86 -0.32
CA LEU A 126 -4.52 -14.78 0.02
C LEU A 126 -4.88 -14.14 1.36
N ASP A 127 -3.84 -13.85 2.15
CA ASP A 127 -3.90 -12.90 3.26
C ASP A 127 -3.57 -11.50 2.71
N VAL A 128 -4.45 -10.53 2.90
CA VAL A 128 -4.27 -9.18 2.35
C VAL A 128 -3.85 -8.28 3.49
N ASP A 129 -2.65 -7.72 3.40
CA ASP A 129 -2.14 -6.69 4.30
C ASP A 129 -1.80 -5.44 3.49
N LEU A 130 -2.63 -4.41 3.63
CA LEU A 130 -2.39 -3.12 2.98
C LEU A 130 -1.77 -2.09 3.92
N SER A 131 -1.36 -2.49 5.14
CA SER A 131 -0.62 -1.59 6.02
C SER A 131 0.79 -1.43 5.46
N PRO A 132 1.19 -0.22 5.01
CA PRO A 132 2.55 -0.04 4.54
C PRO A 132 3.51 -0.27 5.70
N THR A 133 4.56 -1.06 5.50
CA THR A 133 5.61 -1.24 6.51
C THR A 133 6.14 0.11 6.98
N ILE A 134 6.30 1.05 6.04
CA ILE A 134 6.64 2.43 6.35
C ILE A 134 5.83 3.40 5.49
N THR A 135 5.25 4.40 6.13
CA THR A 135 4.65 5.57 5.48
C THR A 135 5.44 6.82 5.85
N GLU A 136 5.85 7.61 4.86
CA GLU A 136 6.53 8.88 5.06
C GLU A 136 5.73 10.02 4.43
N ILE A 137 5.51 11.10 5.18
CA ILE A 137 5.00 12.38 4.67
C ILE A 137 6.13 13.40 4.76
N ARG A 138 6.59 13.87 3.60
CA ARG A 138 7.71 14.81 3.46
C ARG A 138 7.19 16.20 3.14
N PHE A 139 7.55 17.19 3.95
CA PHE A 139 7.14 18.59 3.78
C PHE A 139 8.21 19.42 3.06
N PRO A 140 7.84 20.59 2.51
CA PRO A 140 8.77 21.45 1.74
C PRO A 140 10.03 21.90 2.49
N ASP A 141 10.00 21.98 3.83
CA ASP A 141 11.15 22.31 4.68
C ASP A 141 12.11 21.14 4.91
N GLY A 142 11.78 19.96 4.39
CA GLY A 142 12.52 18.73 4.60
C GLY A 142 12.10 17.95 5.85
N ALA A 143 11.08 18.40 6.60
CA ALA A 143 10.52 17.63 7.69
C ALA A 143 9.87 16.34 7.16
N VAL A 144 10.02 15.24 7.90
CA VAL A 144 9.44 13.94 7.56
C VAL A 144 8.65 13.42 8.75
N LEU A 145 7.39 13.10 8.53
CA LEU A 145 6.56 12.34 9.47
C LEU A 145 6.51 10.89 9.02
N THR A 146 6.74 9.96 9.96
CA THR A 146 6.78 8.53 9.69
C THR A 146 5.72 7.80 10.48
N TYR A 147 5.05 6.84 9.83
CA TYR A 147 4.10 5.91 10.43
C TYR A 147 4.45 4.49 10.01
N ASP A 148 4.55 3.57 10.97
CA ASP A 148 4.94 2.18 10.74
C ASP A 148 3.73 1.26 10.89
N ASP A 149 3.53 0.36 9.92
CA ASP A 149 2.50 -0.70 9.93
C ASP A 149 1.07 -0.18 10.23
N GLN A 150 0.67 0.94 9.62
CA GLN A 150 -0.66 1.56 9.84
C GLN A 150 -1.56 1.50 8.61
N LEU A 151 -2.76 0.93 8.77
CA LEU A 151 -3.84 1.03 7.77
C LEU A 151 -4.50 2.41 7.75
N LEU A 152 -4.47 3.12 8.87
CA LEU A 152 -5.06 4.45 9.01
C LEU A 152 -3.94 5.46 9.24
N ILE A 153 -3.57 6.19 8.19
CA ILE A 153 -2.60 7.29 8.29
C ILE A 153 -3.36 8.53 8.75
N PRO A 154 -3.12 9.05 9.96
CA PRO A 154 -3.89 10.17 10.49
C PRO A 154 -3.62 11.45 9.72
N SER A 155 -4.58 12.39 9.78
CA SER A 155 -4.35 13.77 9.36
C SER A 155 -3.17 14.36 10.13
N ALA A 156 -2.25 14.99 9.40
CA ALA A 156 -1.09 15.65 9.98
C ALA A 156 -1.17 17.16 9.78
N VAL A 157 -0.72 17.91 10.78
CA VAL A 157 -0.54 19.36 10.71
C VAL A 157 0.93 19.66 10.94
N HIS A 158 1.55 20.41 10.02
CA HIS A 158 2.94 20.84 10.12
C HIS A 158 3.07 22.32 9.77
N THR A 159 3.84 23.07 10.54
CA THR A 159 4.08 24.50 10.30
C THR A 159 5.55 24.73 10.04
N ILE A 160 5.84 25.44 8.93
CA ILE A 160 7.19 25.84 8.49
C ILE A 160 7.53 27.25 8.99
#